data_AF-A0A8H5KGY0-F1
#
_entry.id   AF-A0A8H5KGY0-F1
#
_cell.length_a   1.000
_cell.length_b   1.000
_cell.length_c   1.000
_cell.angle_alpha   90.00
_cell.angle_beta   90.00
_cell.angle_gamma   90.00
#
_symmetry.space_group_name_H-M   'P 1'
#
loop_
_entity.id
_entity.type
_entity.pdbx_description
1 polymer ?
#
loop_
_entity_poly.entity_id
_entity_poly.type
_entity_poly.pdbx_seq_one_letter_code
_entity_poly.pdbx_strand_id
1 'polypeptide(L)'
;MFIETQAFSEPSPTFLLAQEQTKAWGRVRDFSNPSSYLFFSTPCTYIFRITRYDPRIQNMAIDKIVTDPRLCAVLQISDQARDQAGALLSLGEQSYSEGPPSAEAQAEIAKQQKLLFTTVAHLKGLHRNVCFSARETKSQTAESRQEVDRLHLQLQNLYYEQRHLQGEITACESYDHKYQQLPLIPAEEFLAQHPEHENDDENTLMVARIDHERSEREALEQQRQELLKRKQKLIADNKRRKDDLANLDNDLEKFIDAAKPIQKLFEKAP
;
A
#
# COMPACT_ATOMS: atom_id res chain seq x y z
N MET A 1 -29.98 -15.01 31.35
CA MET A 1 -29.76 -15.85 30.15
C MET A 1 -28.52 -15.31 29.48
N PHE A 2 -27.54 -16.18 29.25
CA PHE A 2 -26.16 -15.88 28.90
C PHE A 2 -26.04 -14.94 27.68
N ILE A 3 -25.21 -13.91 27.80
CA ILE A 3 -24.64 -13.18 26.66
C ILE A 3 -23.23 -13.76 26.51
N GLU A 4 -23.05 -14.69 25.58
CA GLU A 4 -21.74 -15.16 25.16
C GLU A 4 -21.09 -14.09 24.28
N THR A 5 -20.04 -13.47 24.83
CA THR A 5 -19.02 -12.74 24.07
C THR A 5 -18.14 -13.74 23.31
N GLN A 6 -18.32 -13.88 22.00
CA GLN A 6 -17.32 -14.47 21.12
C GLN A 6 -16.33 -13.39 20.69
N ALA A 7 -15.16 -13.40 21.32
CA ALA A 7 -13.98 -12.70 20.84
C ALA A 7 -13.36 -13.50 19.69
N PHE A 8 -13.54 -13.03 18.46
CA PHE A 8 -12.77 -13.52 17.30
C PHE A 8 -11.55 -12.60 17.13
N SER A 9 -10.40 -13.03 17.65
CA SER A 9 -9.13 -12.33 17.45
C SER A 9 -8.58 -12.71 16.06
N GLU A 10 -8.96 -11.96 15.03
CA GLU A 10 -8.26 -12.04 13.74
C GLU A 10 -6.89 -11.36 13.85
N PRO A 11 -5.80 -11.98 13.36
CA PRO A 11 -4.49 -11.36 13.36
C PRO A 11 -4.47 -10.17 12.40
N SER A 12 -3.79 -9.08 12.79
CA SER A 12 -3.79 -7.85 11.99
C SER A 12 -3.18 -8.07 10.59
N PRO A 13 -3.67 -7.36 9.55
CA PRO A 13 -3.25 -7.55 8.15
C PRO A 13 -1.75 -7.30 7.89
N THR A 14 -1.08 -6.68 8.86
CA THR A 14 0.36 -6.39 8.86
C THR A 14 1.23 -7.66 8.87
N PHE A 15 0.75 -8.78 9.40
CA PHE A 15 1.53 -10.02 9.47
C PHE A 15 1.52 -10.83 8.16
N LEU A 16 0.45 -10.72 7.36
CA LEU A 16 0.32 -11.47 6.10
C LEU A 16 1.11 -10.83 4.94
N LEU A 17 1.18 -9.49 4.89
CA LEU A 17 1.94 -8.77 3.86
C LEU A 17 3.46 -8.89 4.02
N ALA A 18 3.97 -9.07 5.24
CA ALA A 18 5.39 -9.33 5.49
C ALA A 18 5.83 -10.74 5.01
N GLN A 19 4.91 -11.70 5.01
CA GLN A 19 5.18 -13.09 4.61
C GLN A 19 5.07 -13.32 3.09
N GLU A 20 4.32 -12.48 2.36
CA GLU A 20 4.26 -12.51 0.90
C GLU A 20 5.42 -11.75 0.24
N GLN A 21 5.86 -10.62 0.82
CA GLN A 21 7.01 -9.84 0.30
C GLN A 21 8.34 -10.62 0.40
N THR A 22 8.51 -11.49 1.41
CA THR A 22 9.68 -12.38 1.54
C THR A 22 9.65 -13.57 0.58
N LYS A 23 8.48 -13.97 0.06
CA LYS A 23 8.35 -15.04 -0.96
C LYS A 23 8.58 -14.54 -2.39
N ALA A 24 8.40 -13.26 -2.66
CA ALA A 24 8.56 -12.67 -4.00
C ALA A 24 10.03 -12.41 -4.39
N TRP A 25 10.93 -12.20 -3.43
CA TRP A 25 12.37 -12.03 -3.69
C TRP A 25 13.16 -13.35 -3.81
N GLY A 26 12.53 -14.50 -3.52
CA GLY A 26 13.17 -15.81 -3.52
C GLY A 26 12.99 -16.65 -4.79
N ARG A 27 12.42 -16.10 -5.87
CA ARG A 27 12.01 -16.91 -7.03
C ARG A 27 12.45 -16.34 -8.39
N VAL A 28 13.75 -16.08 -8.54
CA VAL A 28 14.39 -16.03 -9.85
C VAL A 28 15.76 -16.69 -9.78
N ARG A 29 15.79 -18.02 -9.88
CA ARG A 29 16.83 -18.81 -10.57
C ARG A 29 16.52 -20.31 -10.44
N ASP A 30 15.66 -20.79 -11.32
CA ASP A 30 15.63 -22.21 -11.68
C ASP A 30 16.38 -22.37 -13.02
N PHE A 31 17.64 -22.77 -12.93
CA PHE A 31 18.37 -23.43 -14.01
C PHE A 31 18.49 -24.91 -13.62
N SER A 32 17.75 -25.76 -14.33
CA SER A 32 17.72 -27.20 -14.17
C SER A 32 18.90 -27.88 -14.89
N ASN A 33 19.90 -28.31 -14.11
CA ASN A 33 20.76 -29.52 -14.22
C ASN A 33 21.64 -29.74 -15.49
N PRO A 34 22.67 -30.63 -15.48
CA PRO A 34 23.51 -31.20 -14.40
C PRO A 34 25.03 -31.09 -14.68
N SER A 35 25.84 -31.57 -13.73
CA SER A 35 27.20 -32.12 -13.94
C SER A 35 28.38 -31.14 -13.92
N SER A 36 28.94 -30.93 -12.72
CA SER A 36 30.39 -31.00 -12.44
C SER A 36 30.65 -30.54 -11.01
N TYR A 37 30.60 -31.48 -10.06
CA TYR A 37 31.23 -31.26 -8.76
C TYR A 37 32.73 -31.43 -8.93
N LEU A 38 33.44 -30.31 -9.08
CA LEU A 38 34.86 -30.24 -8.75
C LEU A 38 35.02 -29.27 -7.58
N PHE A 39 35.35 -29.88 -6.44
CA PHE A 39 36.17 -29.30 -5.38
C PHE A 39 37.16 -28.30 -5.97
N PHE A 40 37.29 -27.11 -5.38
CA PHE A 40 38.58 -26.58 -4.93
C PHE A 40 38.34 -25.31 -4.09
N SER A 41 38.28 -25.53 -2.78
CA SER A 41 38.82 -24.58 -1.82
C SER A 41 40.32 -24.51 -2.07
N THR A 42 40.87 -23.35 -2.39
CA THR A 42 42.23 -22.93 -1.97
C THR A 42 42.46 -21.44 -2.27
N PRO A 43 43.30 -20.77 -1.46
CA PRO A 43 43.43 -19.32 -1.40
C PRO A 43 44.35 -18.76 -2.49
N CYS A 44 44.08 -17.51 -2.86
CA CYS A 44 44.91 -16.65 -3.70
C CYS A 44 46.38 -16.61 -3.22
N THR A 45 47.27 -17.30 -3.94
CA THR A 45 48.70 -17.00 -3.96
C THR A 45 49.00 -16.26 -5.26
N TYR A 46 48.93 -14.93 -5.21
CA TYR A 46 49.42 -14.10 -6.31
C TYR A 46 50.95 -14.03 -6.19
N ILE A 47 51.64 -14.79 -7.02
CA ILE A 47 53.10 -14.75 -7.19
C ILE A 47 53.46 -13.38 -7.77
N PHE A 48 54.03 -12.52 -6.93
CA PHE A 48 54.63 -11.26 -7.37
C PHE A 48 55.94 -11.58 -8.11
N ARG A 49 55.86 -11.57 -9.45
CA ARG A 49 57.03 -11.57 -10.32
C ARG A 49 57.69 -10.19 -10.19
N ILE A 50 58.88 -10.12 -9.60
CA ILE A 50 59.70 -8.90 -9.56
C ILE A 50 60.22 -8.65 -10.99
N THR A 51 59.39 -8.09 -11.85
CA THR A 51 59.90 -7.25 -12.95
C THR A 51 60.44 -5.99 -12.30
N ARG A 52 61.67 -5.58 -12.65
CA ARG A 52 62.24 -4.30 -12.22
C ARG A 52 61.19 -3.20 -12.45
N TYR A 53 60.60 -2.75 -11.35
CA TYR A 53 59.50 -1.82 -11.33
C TYR A 53 60.10 -0.43 -11.55
N ASP A 54 59.73 0.26 -12.62
CA ASP A 54 60.07 1.66 -12.79
C ASP A 54 58.94 2.51 -12.19
N PRO A 55 59.10 3.05 -10.96
CA PRO A 55 58.07 3.79 -10.27
C PRO A 55 57.72 5.14 -10.93
N ARG A 56 58.47 5.58 -11.95
CA ARG A 56 58.22 6.85 -12.65
C ARG A 56 57.06 6.77 -13.65
N ILE A 57 56.78 5.60 -14.22
CA ILE A 57 55.74 5.42 -15.24
C ILE A 57 54.32 5.41 -14.66
N GLN A 58 54.14 5.02 -13.38
CA GLN A 58 52.82 5.05 -12.73
C GLN A 58 52.40 6.45 -12.23
N ASN A 59 53.32 7.30 -11.78
CA ASN A 59 52.96 8.61 -11.24
C ASN A 59 52.25 9.50 -12.25
N MET A 60 52.73 9.54 -13.50
CA MET A 60 52.10 10.33 -14.56
C MET A 60 50.68 9.86 -14.94
N ALA A 61 50.31 8.63 -14.60
CA ALA A 61 48.96 8.09 -14.81
C ALA A 61 48.03 8.39 -13.61
N ILE A 62 48.57 8.37 -12.39
CA ILE A 62 47.83 8.67 -11.16
C ILE A 62 47.45 10.15 -11.08
N ASP A 63 48.32 11.04 -11.56
CA ASP A 63 48.06 12.49 -11.66
C ASP A 63 46.86 12.84 -12.54
N LYS A 64 46.45 11.93 -13.45
CA LYS A 64 45.27 12.11 -14.30
C LYS A 64 43.97 11.61 -13.67
N ILE A 65 44.07 10.76 -12.64
CA ILE A 65 42.92 10.12 -11.97
C ILE A 65 42.52 10.89 -10.71
N VAL A 66 43.49 11.49 -10.02
CA VAL A 66 43.27 12.21 -8.77
C VAL A 66 43.01 13.69 -9.06
N THR A 67 41.76 14.14 -8.87
CA THR A 67 41.35 15.53 -9.11
C THR A 67 41.33 16.39 -7.84
N ASP A 68 41.27 15.77 -6.65
CA ASP A 68 41.21 16.51 -5.38
C ASP A 68 42.55 17.23 -5.10
N PRO A 69 42.55 18.57 -4.97
CA PRO A 69 43.75 19.37 -4.70
C PRO A 69 44.55 18.90 -3.47
N ARG A 70 43.87 18.38 -2.44
CA ARG A 70 44.50 17.89 -1.20
C ARG A 70 45.26 16.58 -1.45
N LEU A 71 44.68 15.69 -2.26
CA LEU A 71 45.31 14.43 -2.65
C LEU A 71 46.47 14.68 -3.62
N CYS A 72 46.34 15.64 -4.54
CA CYS A 72 47.42 16.08 -5.42
C CYS A 72 48.62 16.61 -4.61
N ALA A 73 48.39 17.40 -3.57
CA ALA A 73 49.46 17.89 -2.70
C ALA A 73 50.18 16.75 -1.96
N VAL A 74 49.44 15.73 -1.49
CA VAL A 74 50.03 14.52 -0.89
C VAL A 74 50.92 13.78 -1.90
N LEU A 75 50.44 13.60 -3.12
CA LEU A 75 51.19 12.92 -4.19
C LEU A 75 52.48 13.67 -4.53
N GLN A 76 52.41 14.99 -4.74
CA GLN A 76 53.56 15.83 -5.03
C GLN A 76 54.64 15.76 -3.93
N ILE A 77 54.22 15.80 -2.65
CA ILE A 77 55.16 15.73 -1.52
C ILE A 77 55.71 14.31 -1.36
N SER A 78 54.92 13.29 -1.68
CA SER A 78 55.40 11.90 -1.69
C SER A 78 56.47 11.67 -2.76
N ASP A 79 56.30 12.29 -3.93
CA ASP A 79 57.27 12.26 -5.03
C ASP A 79 58.53 13.01 -4.67
N GLN A 80 58.40 14.20 -4.09
CA GLN A 80 59.52 14.96 -3.57
C GLN A 80 60.31 14.18 -2.51
N ALA A 81 59.63 13.50 -1.58
CA ALA A 81 60.28 12.68 -0.56
C ALA A 81 61.00 11.47 -1.19
N ARG A 82 60.41 10.84 -2.21
CA ARG A 82 61.03 9.74 -2.96
C ARG A 82 62.29 10.21 -3.69
N ASP A 83 62.22 11.34 -4.37
CA ASP A 83 63.35 11.89 -5.13
C ASP A 83 64.49 12.32 -4.20
N GLN A 84 64.17 12.91 -3.04
CA GLN A 84 65.14 13.22 -1.99
C GLN A 84 65.80 11.96 -1.40
N ALA A 85 65.02 10.89 -1.17
CA ALA A 85 65.55 9.62 -0.70
C ALA A 85 66.47 8.97 -1.74
N GLY A 86 66.11 9.03 -3.03
CA GLY A 86 66.94 8.57 -4.13
C GLY A 86 68.26 9.34 -4.23
N ALA A 87 68.21 10.67 -4.15
CA ALA A 87 69.41 11.52 -4.16
C ALA A 87 70.35 11.22 -2.98
N LEU A 88 69.79 10.98 -1.79
CA LEU A 88 70.55 10.61 -0.59
C LEU A 88 71.23 9.24 -0.74
N LEU A 89 70.54 8.26 -1.33
CA LEU A 89 71.12 6.94 -1.63
C LEU A 89 72.29 7.06 -2.61
N SER A 90 72.13 7.83 -3.70
CA SER A 90 73.21 8.08 -4.67
C SER A 90 74.42 8.79 -4.06
N LEU A 91 74.19 9.77 -3.18
CA LEU A 91 75.25 10.45 -2.41
C LEU A 91 75.98 9.49 -1.47
N GLY A 92 75.24 8.58 -0.82
CA GLY A 92 75.80 7.52 0.01
C GLY A 92 76.70 6.59 -0.81
N GLU A 93 76.20 6.06 -1.93
CA GLU A 93 76.93 5.15 -2.83
C GLU A 93 78.24 5.76 -3.36
N GLN A 94 78.22 7.05 -3.73
CA GLN A 94 79.43 7.78 -4.17
C GLN A 94 80.45 7.92 -3.03
N SER A 95 80.00 8.27 -1.83
CA SER A 95 80.85 8.43 -0.65
C SER A 95 81.51 7.12 -0.20
N TYR A 96 80.89 5.96 -0.45
CA TYR A 96 81.49 4.64 -0.18
C TYR A 96 82.53 4.22 -1.24
N SER A 97 82.46 4.74 -2.47
CA SER A 97 83.42 4.43 -3.55
C SER A 97 84.74 5.19 -3.43
N GLU A 98 84.73 6.38 -2.82
CA GLU A 98 85.92 7.28 -2.75
C GLU A 98 86.83 7.05 -1.51
N GLY A 99 86.50 6.11 -0.62
CA GLY A 99 87.27 5.83 0.60
C GLY A 99 86.61 6.41 1.88
N PRO A 100 87.36 6.62 2.98
CA PRO A 100 86.78 7.16 4.23
C PRO A 100 86.08 8.50 3.97
N PRO A 101 84.80 8.66 4.38
CA PRO A 101 84.02 9.83 4.00
C PRO A 101 84.64 11.10 4.60
N SER A 102 85.01 12.05 3.72
CA SER A 102 85.45 13.39 4.10
C SER A 102 84.42 14.05 5.04
N ALA A 103 84.89 14.88 5.98
CA ALA A 103 84.02 15.61 6.91
C ALA A 103 82.97 16.49 6.18
N GLU A 104 83.30 16.98 4.98
CA GLU A 104 82.37 17.74 4.14
C GLU A 104 81.27 16.85 3.53
N ALA A 105 81.60 15.62 3.11
CA ALA A 105 80.62 14.66 2.59
C ALA A 105 79.64 14.21 3.69
N GLN A 106 80.12 14.02 4.92
CA GLN A 106 79.27 13.71 6.07
C GLN A 106 78.30 14.86 6.40
N ALA A 107 78.74 16.11 6.29
CA ALA A 107 77.90 17.28 6.54
C ALA A 107 76.78 17.41 5.49
N GLU A 108 77.07 17.16 4.21
CA GLU A 108 76.04 17.22 3.16
C GLU A 108 75.03 16.05 3.29
N ILE A 109 75.48 14.84 3.65
CA ILE A 109 74.57 13.72 3.95
C ILE A 109 73.62 14.07 5.11
N ALA A 110 74.15 14.63 6.21
CA ALA A 110 73.33 15.01 7.37
C ALA A 110 72.29 16.10 7.02
N LYS A 111 72.65 17.03 6.13
CA LYS A 111 71.74 18.06 5.63
C LYS A 111 70.62 17.48 4.76
N GLN A 112 70.94 16.57 3.84
CA GLN A 112 69.94 15.88 3.02
C GLN A 112 69.03 14.98 3.87
N GLN A 113 69.56 14.31 4.89
CA GLN A 113 68.76 13.56 5.87
C GLN A 113 67.74 14.45 6.58
N LYS A 114 68.17 15.63 7.06
CA LYS A 114 67.27 16.58 7.73
C LYS A 114 66.16 17.09 6.80
N LEU A 115 66.50 17.35 5.53
CA LEU A 115 65.52 17.74 4.52
C LEU A 115 64.48 16.62 4.29
N LEU A 116 64.93 15.39 4.10
CA LEU A 116 64.05 14.23 3.92
C LEU A 116 63.13 14.03 5.14
N PHE A 117 63.65 14.10 6.36
CA PHE A 117 62.82 13.96 7.57
C PHE A 117 61.74 15.05 7.66
N THR A 118 62.05 16.26 7.22
CA THR A 118 61.09 17.38 7.18
C THR A 118 59.98 17.10 6.18
N THR A 119 60.32 16.67 4.97
CA THR A 119 59.35 16.31 3.91
C THR A 119 58.46 15.13 4.34
N VAL A 120 59.04 14.10 4.97
CA VAL A 120 58.30 12.93 5.47
C VAL A 120 57.37 13.29 6.63
N ALA A 121 57.78 14.19 7.52
CA ALA A 121 56.91 14.70 8.58
C ALA A 121 55.71 15.47 7.99
N HIS A 122 55.95 16.29 6.96
CA HIS A 122 54.90 17.01 6.25
C HIS A 122 53.92 16.05 5.55
N LEU A 123 54.43 15.02 4.85
CA LEU A 123 53.63 13.98 4.21
C LEU A 123 52.72 13.26 5.22
N LYS A 124 53.25 12.89 6.39
CA LYS A 124 52.48 12.27 7.47
C LYS A 124 51.35 13.17 7.97
N GLY A 125 51.59 14.48 8.05
CA GLY A 125 50.56 15.47 8.42
C GLY A 125 49.43 15.50 7.40
N LEU A 126 49.76 15.62 6.11
CA LEU A 126 48.76 15.65 5.05
C LEU A 126 47.98 14.34 4.93
N HIS A 127 48.64 13.19 5.08
CA HIS A 127 47.98 11.89 5.10
C HIS A 127 46.92 11.80 6.22
N ARG A 128 47.23 12.29 7.42
CA ARG A 128 46.26 12.35 8.53
C ARG A 128 45.07 13.24 8.18
N ASN A 129 45.33 14.42 7.61
CA ASN A 129 44.27 15.36 7.22
C ASN A 129 43.32 14.76 6.17
N VAL A 130 43.85 14.05 5.17
CA VAL A 130 43.04 13.32 4.19
C VAL A 130 42.20 12.23 4.85
N CYS A 131 42.79 11.44 5.76
CA CYS A 131 42.06 10.42 6.52
C CYS A 131 40.90 11.03 7.33
N PHE A 132 41.11 12.18 7.95
CA PHE A 132 40.06 12.90 8.68
C PHE A 132 38.97 13.40 7.73
N SER A 133 39.34 14.04 6.62
CA SER A 133 38.38 14.52 5.62
C SER A 133 37.51 13.39 5.04
N ALA A 134 38.10 12.22 4.80
CA ALA A 134 37.38 11.06 4.30
C ALA A 134 36.40 10.49 5.34
N ARG A 135 36.76 10.50 6.63
CA ARG A 135 35.85 10.11 7.72
C ARG A 135 34.70 11.09 7.89
N GLU A 136 35.00 12.38 7.84
CA GLU A 136 34.01 13.45 7.91
C GLU A 136 32.97 13.33 6.79
N THR A 137 33.44 13.19 5.54
CA THR A 137 32.55 13.02 4.37
C THR A 137 31.66 11.77 4.51
N LYS A 138 32.21 10.68 5.07
CA LYS A 138 31.43 9.46 5.36
C LYS A 138 30.34 9.70 6.42
N SER A 139 30.66 10.46 7.48
CA SER A 139 29.67 10.81 8.51
C SER A 139 28.55 11.66 7.92
N GLN A 140 28.90 12.73 7.21
CA GLN A 140 27.93 13.65 6.59
C GLN A 140 27.01 12.93 5.59
N THR A 141 27.58 12.01 4.79
CA THR A 141 26.80 11.22 3.83
C THR A 141 25.88 10.22 4.56
N ALA A 142 26.33 9.63 5.67
CA ALA A 142 25.53 8.72 6.46
C ALA A 142 24.36 9.44 7.16
N GLU A 143 24.59 10.64 7.70
CA GLU A 143 23.55 11.49 8.31
C GLU A 143 22.50 11.89 7.28
N SER A 144 22.95 12.39 6.11
CA SER A 144 22.04 12.75 5.01
C SER A 144 21.21 11.54 4.54
N ARG A 145 21.83 10.35 4.47
CA ARG A 145 21.11 9.11 4.14
C ARG A 145 20.06 8.75 5.20
N GLN A 146 20.40 8.84 6.48
CA GLN A 146 19.45 8.57 7.56
C GLN A 146 18.25 9.52 7.53
N GLU A 147 18.48 10.79 7.19
CA GLU A 147 17.39 11.75 7.02
C GLU A 147 16.47 11.37 5.85
N VAL A 148 17.04 10.97 4.71
CA VAL A 148 16.27 10.47 3.57
C VAL A 148 15.45 9.24 3.95
N ASP A 149 16.03 8.29 4.68
CA ASP A 149 15.34 7.08 5.12
C ASP A 149 14.17 7.42 6.08
N ARG A 150 14.37 8.38 6.99
CA ARG A 150 13.32 8.90 7.89
C ARG A 150 12.18 9.53 7.10
N LEU A 151 12.48 10.41 6.15
CA LEU A 151 11.49 11.07 5.31
C LEU A 151 10.74 10.08 4.43
N HIS A 152 11.43 9.06 3.91
CA HIS A 152 10.82 8.00 3.13
C HIS A 152 9.79 7.22 3.95
N LEU A 153 10.09 6.89 5.21
CA LEU A 153 9.13 6.26 6.11
C LEU A 153 7.89 7.14 6.38
N GLN A 154 8.10 8.44 6.59
CA GLN A 154 6.99 9.39 6.77
C GLN A 154 6.10 9.46 5.52
N LEU A 155 6.70 9.48 4.33
CA LEU A 155 5.96 9.44 3.06
C LEU A 155 5.15 8.16 2.91
N GLN A 156 5.70 7.00 3.29
CA GLN A 156 4.95 5.74 3.26
C GLN A 156 3.73 5.80 4.18
N ASN A 157 3.88 6.32 5.40
CA ASN A 157 2.75 6.49 6.33
C ASN A 157 1.63 7.35 5.72
N LEU A 158 1.98 8.45 5.04
CA LEU A 158 1.00 9.30 4.36
C LEU A 158 0.30 8.58 3.20
N TYR A 159 1.02 7.75 2.42
CA TYR A 159 0.38 6.95 1.38
C TYR A 159 -0.60 5.92 1.94
N TYR A 160 -0.28 5.31 3.09
CA TYR A 160 -1.20 4.41 3.78
C TYR A 160 -2.46 5.15 4.23
N GLU A 161 -2.30 6.31 4.86
CA GLU A 161 -3.42 7.15 5.30
C GLU A 161 -4.30 7.58 4.11
N GLN A 162 -3.68 8.06 3.03
CA GLN A 162 -4.39 8.42 1.80
C GLN A 162 -5.21 7.25 1.25
N ARG A 163 -4.60 6.07 1.11
CA ARG A 163 -5.28 4.88 0.57
C ARG A 163 -6.42 4.43 1.49
N HIS A 164 -6.22 4.52 2.80
CA HIS A 164 -7.26 4.19 3.78
C HIS A 164 -8.47 5.11 3.63
N LEU A 165 -8.24 6.44 3.63
CA LEU A 165 -9.29 7.44 3.47
C LEU A 165 -10.00 7.31 2.11
N GLN A 166 -9.27 7.05 1.03
CA GLN A 166 -9.88 6.79 -0.28
C GLN A 166 -10.78 5.55 -0.26
N GLY A 167 -10.38 4.50 0.46
CA GLY A 167 -11.21 3.31 0.67
C GLY A 167 -12.48 3.62 1.44
N GLU A 168 -12.41 4.43 2.50
CA GLU A 168 -13.57 4.86 3.27
C GLU A 168 -14.51 5.74 2.45
N ILE A 169 -13.98 6.70 1.68
CA ILE A 169 -14.77 7.53 0.75
C ILE A 169 -15.51 6.64 -0.25
N THR A 170 -14.81 5.70 -0.89
CA THR A 170 -15.44 4.77 -1.84
C THR A 170 -16.53 3.93 -1.19
N ALA A 171 -16.32 3.49 0.06
CA ALA A 171 -17.33 2.74 0.81
C ALA A 171 -18.57 3.61 1.14
N CYS A 172 -18.37 4.88 1.48
CA CYS A 172 -19.46 5.82 1.68
C CYS A 172 -20.21 6.15 0.38
N GLU A 173 -19.50 6.35 -0.72
CA GLU A 173 -20.09 6.65 -2.04
C GLU A 173 -20.84 5.45 -2.64
N SER A 174 -20.37 4.23 -2.38
CA SER A 174 -21.02 2.99 -2.84
C SER A 174 -22.15 2.51 -1.94
N TYR A 175 -22.51 3.28 -0.91
CA TYR A 175 -23.62 2.94 -0.04
C TYR A 175 -24.94 2.93 -0.83
N ASP A 176 -25.57 1.75 -0.89
CA ASP A 176 -26.85 1.57 -1.59
C ASP A 176 -27.99 2.24 -0.81
N HIS A 177 -28.42 3.40 -1.30
CA HIS A 177 -29.53 4.13 -0.72
C HIS A 177 -30.87 3.54 -1.17
N LYS A 178 -31.56 2.86 -0.24
CA LYS A 178 -32.87 2.22 -0.50
C LYS A 178 -33.89 3.12 -1.19
N TYR A 179 -33.89 4.43 -0.91
CA TYR A 179 -34.85 5.36 -1.51
C TYR A 179 -34.72 5.47 -3.05
N GLN A 180 -33.53 5.22 -3.61
CA GLN A 180 -33.30 5.25 -5.06
C GLN A 180 -33.96 4.09 -5.79
N GLN A 181 -34.31 3.01 -5.07
CA GLN A 181 -34.99 1.83 -5.63
C GLN A 181 -36.52 1.96 -5.57
N LEU A 182 -37.07 3.02 -4.96
CA LEU A 182 -38.50 3.21 -4.89
C LEU A 182 -39.05 3.62 -6.27
N PRO A 183 -40.14 3.00 -6.75
CA PRO A 183 -40.80 3.41 -7.97
C PRO A 183 -41.60 4.69 -7.71
N LEU A 184 -40.90 5.83 -7.71
CA LEU A 184 -41.48 7.16 -7.58
C LEU A 184 -41.98 7.64 -8.94
N ILE A 185 -43.05 8.46 -8.93
CA ILE A 185 -43.45 9.18 -10.15
C ILE A 185 -42.32 10.11 -10.62
N PRO A 186 -42.16 10.34 -11.94
CA PRO A 186 -41.18 11.28 -12.47
C PRO A 186 -41.34 12.68 -11.87
N ALA A 187 -40.23 13.42 -11.74
CA ALA A 187 -40.26 14.76 -11.13
C ALA A 187 -41.19 15.72 -11.87
N GLU A 188 -41.24 15.64 -13.20
CA GLU A 188 -42.13 16.47 -14.04
C GLU A 188 -43.61 16.24 -13.72
N GLU A 189 -44.02 14.97 -13.56
CA GLU A 189 -45.40 14.61 -13.22
C GLU A 189 -45.76 14.99 -11.79
N PHE A 190 -44.79 14.90 -10.87
CA PHE A 190 -44.96 15.36 -9.49
C PHE A 190 -45.15 16.88 -9.43
N LEU A 191 -44.30 17.66 -10.09
CA LEU A 191 -44.39 19.12 -10.11
C LEU A 191 -45.65 19.64 -10.80
N ALA A 192 -46.16 18.90 -11.80
CA ALA A 192 -47.45 19.22 -12.41
C ALA A 192 -48.63 19.08 -11.43
N GLN A 193 -48.55 18.15 -10.47
CA GLN A 193 -49.56 17.93 -9.44
C GLN A 193 -49.33 18.83 -8.21
N HIS A 194 -48.07 19.14 -7.91
CA HIS A 194 -47.59 19.89 -6.75
C HIS A 194 -46.69 21.06 -7.18
N PRO A 195 -47.25 22.13 -7.78
CA PRO A 195 -46.46 23.28 -8.22
C PRO A 195 -45.81 24.05 -7.06
N GLU A 196 -46.26 23.84 -5.82
CA GLU A 196 -45.66 24.42 -4.62
C GLU A 196 -44.18 24.06 -4.41
N HIS A 197 -43.73 22.93 -4.97
CA HIS A 197 -42.36 22.41 -4.82
C HIS A 197 -41.42 22.76 -5.99
N GLU A 198 -41.83 23.63 -6.93
CA GLU A 198 -41.03 23.96 -8.12
C GLU A 198 -39.71 24.67 -7.78
N ASN A 199 -39.67 25.43 -6.68
CA ASN A 199 -38.50 26.20 -6.24
C ASN A 199 -37.69 25.49 -5.14
N ASP A 200 -38.05 24.26 -4.79
CA ASP A 200 -37.38 23.53 -3.71
C ASP A 200 -36.02 22.97 -4.16
N ASP A 201 -35.10 22.86 -3.20
CA ASP A 201 -33.82 22.16 -3.41
C ASP A 201 -34.05 20.68 -3.74
N GLU A 202 -33.13 20.06 -4.48
CA GLU A 202 -33.26 18.67 -4.95
C GLU A 202 -33.56 17.69 -3.81
N ASN A 203 -32.90 17.85 -2.66
CA ASN A 203 -33.14 16.97 -1.51
C ASN A 203 -34.54 17.20 -0.91
N THR A 204 -34.96 18.45 -0.78
CA THR A 204 -36.29 18.82 -0.27
C THR A 204 -37.39 18.29 -1.21
N LEU A 205 -37.21 18.43 -2.52
CA LEU A 205 -38.10 17.88 -3.54
C LEU A 205 -38.15 16.35 -3.49
N MET A 206 -37.01 15.68 -3.29
CA MET A 206 -36.96 14.22 -3.13
C MET A 206 -37.74 13.75 -1.90
N VAL A 207 -37.59 14.42 -0.76
CA VAL A 207 -38.35 14.10 0.46
C VAL A 207 -39.85 14.27 0.24
N ALA A 208 -40.27 15.39 -0.35
CA ALA A 208 -41.68 15.64 -0.68
C ALA A 208 -42.27 14.57 -1.61
N ARG A 209 -41.50 14.15 -2.62
CA ARG A 209 -41.90 13.06 -3.54
C ARG A 209 -42.07 11.72 -2.82
N ILE A 210 -41.17 11.38 -1.90
CA ILE A 210 -41.26 10.15 -1.09
C ILE A 210 -42.49 10.20 -0.17
N ASP A 211 -42.75 11.33 0.46
CA ASP A 211 -43.90 11.49 1.36
C ASP A 211 -45.24 11.44 0.62
N HIS A 212 -45.30 11.97 -0.61
CA HIS A 212 -46.46 11.82 -1.49
C HIS A 212 -46.72 10.35 -1.84
N GLU A 213 -45.71 9.62 -2.35
CA GLU A 213 -45.85 8.20 -2.68
C GLU A 213 -46.26 7.36 -1.47
N ARG A 214 -45.72 7.69 -0.29
CA ARG A 214 -46.11 7.06 0.97
C ARG A 214 -47.59 7.29 1.26
N SER A 215 -48.06 8.54 1.16
CA SER A 215 -49.45 8.90 1.44
C SER A 215 -50.42 8.20 0.49
N GLU A 216 -50.08 8.15 -0.79
CA GLU A 216 -50.85 7.44 -1.82
C GLU A 216 -50.94 5.94 -1.52
N ARG A 217 -49.82 5.29 -1.14
CA ARG A 217 -49.84 3.87 -0.76
C ARG A 217 -50.65 3.60 0.50
N GLU A 218 -50.56 4.46 1.50
CA GLU A 218 -51.36 4.35 2.71
C GLU A 218 -52.86 4.46 2.38
N ALA A 219 -53.26 5.41 1.51
CA ALA A 219 -54.63 5.55 1.06
C ALA A 219 -55.12 4.32 0.26
N LEU A 220 -54.31 3.80 -0.65
CA LEU A 220 -54.64 2.60 -1.44
C LEU A 220 -54.81 1.35 -0.55
N GLU A 221 -53.95 1.17 0.44
CA GLU A 221 -54.07 0.04 1.38
C GLU A 221 -55.32 0.19 2.27
N GLN A 222 -55.67 1.40 2.70
CA GLN A 222 -56.94 1.65 3.42
C GLN A 222 -58.15 1.28 2.55
N GLN A 223 -58.21 1.77 1.30
CA GLN A 223 -59.28 1.43 0.37
C GLN A 223 -59.36 -0.08 0.12
N ARG A 224 -58.22 -0.74 -0.05
CA ARG A 224 -58.14 -2.19 -0.19
C ARG A 224 -58.75 -2.90 1.02
N GLN A 225 -58.42 -2.47 2.24
CA GLN A 225 -58.96 -3.06 3.47
C GLN A 225 -60.47 -2.85 3.59
N GLU A 226 -60.98 -1.67 3.24
CA GLU A 226 -62.41 -1.39 3.22
C GLU A 226 -63.16 -2.27 2.20
N LEU A 227 -62.63 -2.38 0.99
CA LEU A 227 -63.18 -3.25 -0.05
C LEU A 227 -63.14 -4.72 0.36
N LEU A 228 -62.08 -5.18 1.03
CA LEU A 228 -61.99 -6.53 1.58
C LEU A 228 -63.07 -6.79 2.64
N LYS A 229 -63.28 -5.85 3.58
CA LYS A 229 -64.35 -5.95 4.58
C LYS A 229 -65.73 -6.00 3.91
N ARG A 230 -65.97 -5.15 2.91
CA ARG A 230 -67.24 -5.14 2.15
C ARG A 230 -67.45 -6.45 1.39
N LYS A 231 -66.41 -6.99 0.76
CA LYS A 231 -66.43 -8.30 0.09
C LYS A 231 -66.80 -9.41 1.08
N GLN A 232 -66.15 -9.47 2.24
CA GLN A 232 -66.44 -10.48 3.27
C GLN A 232 -67.89 -10.37 3.78
N LYS A 233 -68.38 -9.16 4.00
CA LYS A 233 -69.78 -8.92 4.38
C LYS A 233 -70.75 -9.46 3.32
N LEU A 234 -70.53 -9.13 2.05
CA LEU A 234 -71.38 -9.62 0.94
C LEU A 234 -71.32 -11.14 0.79
N ILE A 235 -70.16 -11.77 1.03
CA ILE A 235 -70.04 -13.24 1.03
C ILE A 235 -70.88 -13.85 2.15
N ALA A 236 -70.81 -13.30 3.37
CA ALA A 236 -71.61 -13.74 4.50
C ALA A 236 -73.12 -13.56 4.25
N ASP A 237 -73.53 -12.40 3.71
CA ASP A 237 -74.93 -12.12 3.37
C ASP A 237 -75.45 -13.07 2.28
N ASN A 238 -74.64 -13.35 1.25
CA ASN A 238 -75.00 -14.34 0.21
C ASN A 238 -75.11 -15.76 0.79
N LYS A 239 -74.20 -16.15 1.69
CA LYS A 239 -74.28 -17.45 2.36
C LYS A 239 -75.57 -17.55 3.18
N ARG A 240 -75.88 -16.54 4.00
CA ARG A 240 -77.12 -16.48 4.77
C ARG A 240 -78.36 -16.60 3.88
N ARG A 241 -78.43 -15.84 2.77
CA ARG A 241 -79.56 -15.92 1.83
C ARG A 241 -79.68 -17.30 1.17
N LYS A 242 -78.56 -17.96 0.87
CA LYS A 242 -78.57 -19.34 0.37
C LYS A 242 -79.11 -20.32 1.41
N ASP A 243 -78.68 -20.17 2.66
CA ASP A 243 -79.16 -21.01 3.77
C ASP A 243 -80.67 -20.76 4.02
N ASP A 244 -81.13 -19.50 3.96
CA ASP A 244 -82.54 -19.13 4.09
C ASP A 244 -83.39 -19.71 2.94
N LEU A 245 -82.91 -19.67 1.70
CA LEU A 245 -83.58 -20.30 0.55
C LEU A 245 -83.66 -21.82 0.70
N ALA A 246 -82.58 -22.48 1.12
CA ALA A 246 -82.58 -23.91 1.36
C ALA A 246 -83.58 -24.31 2.47
N ASN A 247 -83.72 -23.48 3.50
CA ASN A 247 -84.74 -23.68 4.54
C ASN A 247 -86.17 -23.53 3.99
N LEU A 248 -86.42 -22.52 3.15
CA LEU A 248 -87.72 -22.33 2.51
C LEU A 248 -88.08 -23.50 1.59
N ASP A 249 -87.12 -23.99 0.81
CA ASP A 249 -87.30 -25.19 -0.04
C ASP A 249 -87.72 -26.40 0.81
N ASN A 250 -87.04 -26.64 1.95
CA ASN A 250 -87.40 -27.70 2.88
C ASN A 250 -88.82 -27.53 3.47
N ASP A 251 -89.23 -26.29 3.78
CA ASP A 251 -90.56 -26.04 4.33
C ASP A 251 -91.67 -26.15 3.28
N LEU A 252 -91.38 -25.81 2.02
CA LEU A 252 -92.28 -26.05 0.88
C LEU A 252 -92.46 -27.55 0.63
N GLU A 253 -91.39 -28.35 0.68
CA GLU A 253 -91.49 -29.81 0.59
C GLU A 253 -92.40 -30.38 1.67
N LYS A 254 -92.24 -29.95 2.93
CA LYS A 254 -93.13 -30.35 4.03
C LYS A 254 -94.57 -29.90 3.81
N PHE A 255 -94.79 -28.69 3.32
CA PHE A 255 -96.14 -28.18 3.03
C PHE A 255 -96.82 -28.99 1.92
N ILE A 256 -96.10 -29.29 0.83
CA ILE A 256 -96.58 -30.15 -0.25
C ILE A 256 -96.93 -31.53 0.32
N ASP A 257 -96.05 -32.12 1.12
CA ASP A 257 -96.29 -33.41 1.77
C ASP A 257 -97.51 -33.41 2.69
N ALA A 258 -97.72 -32.35 3.46
CA ALA A 258 -98.88 -32.16 4.31
C ALA A 258 -100.19 -31.91 3.53
N ALA A 259 -100.11 -31.34 2.32
CA ALA A 259 -101.25 -31.09 1.45
C ALA A 259 -101.67 -32.32 0.60
N LYS A 260 -100.74 -33.27 0.34
CA LYS A 260 -101.01 -34.52 -0.41
C LYS A 260 -102.25 -35.31 0.08
N PRO A 261 -102.52 -35.47 1.39
CA PRO A 261 -103.72 -36.14 1.88
C PRO A 261 -105.03 -35.44 1.49
N ILE A 262 -105.03 -34.10 1.49
CA ILE A 262 -106.21 -33.28 1.11
C ILE A 262 -106.47 -33.39 -0.39
N GLN A 263 -105.42 -33.35 -1.22
CA GLN A 263 -105.54 -33.60 -2.66
C GLN A 263 -106.10 -34.99 -2.95
N LYS A 264 -105.60 -36.04 -2.28
CA LYS A 264 -106.12 -37.41 -2.40
C LYS A 264 -107.59 -37.56 -1.99
N LEU A 265 -108.11 -36.70 -1.11
CA LEU A 265 -109.52 -36.66 -0.75
C LEU A 265 -110.37 -35.99 -1.84
N PHE A 266 -109.90 -34.88 -2.41
CA PHE A 266 -110.58 -34.20 -3.53
C PHE A 266 -110.55 -35.01 -4.83
N GLU A 267 -109.50 -35.77 -5.12
CA GLU A 267 -109.43 -36.68 -6.27
C GLU A 267 -110.34 -37.91 -6.13
N LYS A 268 -110.81 -38.21 -4.90
CA LYS A 268 -111.74 -39.31 -4.60
C LYS A 268 -113.20 -38.86 -4.45
N ALA A 269 -113.47 -37.55 -4.51
CA ALA A 269 -114.83 -37.02 -4.57
C ALA A 269 -115.27 -36.96 -6.05
N PRO A 270 -116.42 -37.56 -6.44
CA PRO A 270 -116.94 -37.49 -7.80
C PRO A 270 -117.46 -36.10 -8.19
#